data_AF-A0A9C7UKQ1-F1
#
_entry.id   AF-A0A9C7UKQ1-F1
#
_cell.length_a   1.000
_cell.length_b   1.000
_cell.length_c   1.000
_cell.angle_alpha   90.00
_cell.angle_beta   90.00
_cell.angle_gamma   90.00
#
_symmetry.space_group_name_H-M   'P 1'
#
loop_
_entity.id
_entity.type
_entity.pdbx_description
1 polymer ?
#
loop_
_entity_poly.entity_id
_entity_poly.type
_entity_poly.pdbx_seq_one_letter_code
_entity_poly.pdbx_strand_id
1 'polypeptide(L)'
;MGPYKVSCAMWREGEKVIFDFEGTDPQSISSVNFLLNEEMFKMFLGAFFINLFDPQILFNDGFYDLVDVRIPRGSILKPIRPGGVEFADPSVGGEFLTS
;
A
#
# COMPACT_ATOMS: atom_id res chain seq x y z
N MET A 1 11.37 1.12 17.98
CA MET A 1 11.69 1.21 16.54
C MET A 1 11.81 -0.21 16.00
N GLY A 2 11.58 -0.38 14.69
CA GLY A 2 11.36 -1.66 14.01
C GLY A 2 12.35 -2.80 14.29
N PRO A 3 12.17 -3.95 13.61
CA PRO A 3 11.64 -4.09 12.26
C PRO A 3 10.11 -3.96 12.16
N TYR A 4 9.63 -3.49 11.00
CA TYR A 4 8.22 -3.51 10.62
C TYR A 4 7.97 -4.61 9.59
N LYS A 5 6.91 -5.38 9.79
CA LYS A 5 6.49 -6.45 8.90
C LYS A 5 5.52 -5.91 7.84
N VAL A 6 5.82 -6.23 6.59
CA VAL A 6 4.87 -6.19 5.49
C VAL A 6 4.52 -7.64 5.14
N SER A 7 3.23 -7.96 5.10
CA SER A 7 2.70 -9.27 4.75
C SER A 7 1.90 -9.14 3.47
N CYS A 8 2.02 -10.11 2.55
CA CYS A 8 1.14 -10.20 1.39
C CYS A 8 0.95 -11.68 1.05
N ALA A 9 -0.28 -12.15 1.14
CA ALA A 9 -0.68 -13.44 0.58
C ALA A 9 -1.30 -13.20 -0.80
N MET A 10 -1.01 -14.11 -1.74
CA MET A 10 -1.52 -14.03 -3.11
C MET A 10 -2.15 -15.36 -3.50
N TRP A 11 -3.39 -15.32 -3.97
CA TRP A 11 -4.08 -16.50 -4.49
C TRP A 11 -5.12 -16.09 -5.55
N ARG A 12 -5.77 -17.09 -6.16
CA ARG A 12 -6.78 -16.89 -7.19
C ARG A 12 -8.14 -17.36 -6.69
N GLU A 13 -9.18 -16.57 -6.95
CA GLU A 13 -10.59 -16.90 -6.75
C GLU A 13 -11.34 -16.64 -8.07
N GLY A 14 -11.80 -17.71 -8.74
CA GLY A 14 -12.48 -17.58 -10.02
C GLY A 14 -11.59 -16.94 -11.09
N GLU A 15 -11.98 -15.76 -11.57
CA GLU A 15 -11.21 -14.98 -12.56
C GLU A 15 -10.33 -13.89 -11.92
N LYS A 16 -10.38 -13.74 -10.60
CA LYS A 16 -9.64 -12.69 -9.89
C LYS A 16 -8.41 -13.23 -9.18
N VAL A 17 -7.32 -12.47 -9.23
CA VAL A 17 -6.19 -12.63 -8.32
C VAL A 17 -6.40 -11.73 -7.11
N ILE A 18 -6.21 -12.28 -5.92
CA ILE A 18 -6.36 -11.58 -4.65
C ILE A 18 -4.96 -11.30 -4.09
N PHE A 19 -4.70 -10.05 -3.73
CA PHE A 19 -3.55 -9.62 -2.95
C PHE A 19 -4.04 -9.16 -1.58
N ASP A 20 -3.76 -9.95 -0.56
CA ASP A 20 -4.19 -9.66 0.81
C ASP A 20 -3.01 -9.29 1.69
N PHE A 21 -3.02 -8.05 2.15
CA PHE A 21 -2.00 -7.48 3.02
C PHE A 21 -2.30 -7.67 4.51
N GLU A 22 -3.27 -8.52 4.86
CA GLU A 22 -3.54 -8.91 6.25
C GLU A 22 -2.27 -9.41 6.96
N GLY A 23 -2.11 -8.98 8.21
CA GLY A 23 -0.91 -9.25 9.01
C GLY A 23 0.28 -8.34 8.71
N THR A 24 0.11 -7.29 7.90
CA THR A 24 1.00 -6.12 7.85
C THR A 24 0.90 -5.33 9.15
N ASP A 25 2.04 -4.83 9.64
CA ASP A 25 2.10 -4.17 10.94
C ASP A 25 1.21 -2.92 11.03
N PRO A 26 0.70 -2.61 12.25
CA PRO A 26 -0.06 -1.39 12.48
C PRO A 26 0.78 -0.16 12.18
N GLN A 27 0.10 0.94 11.87
CA GLN A 27 0.69 2.24 11.62
C GLN A 27 1.75 2.60 12.66
N SER A 28 2.91 3.02 12.17
CA SER A 28 4.03 3.48 12.98
C SER A 28 3.80 4.91 13.49
N ILE A 29 4.41 5.22 14.63
CA ILE A 29 4.55 6.61 15.11
C ILE A 29 5.68 7.38 14.40
N SER A 30 6.54 6.68 13.65
CA SER A 30 7.61 7.27 12.84
C SER A 30 7.16 7.55 11.41
N SER A 31 8.02 8.18 10.62
CA SER A 31 7.79 8.53 9.21
C SER A 31 7.77 7.36 8.22
N VAL A 32 7.81 6.10 8.67
CA VAL A 32 7.87 4.91 7.79
C VAL A 32 6.50 4.55 7.18
N ASN A 33 5.42 5.20 7.61
CA ASN A 33 4.09 4.95 7.05
C ASN A 33 4.04 5.33 5.58
N PHE A 34 3.51 4.44 4.77
CA PHE A 34 3.36 4.61 3.33
C PHE A 34 1.89 4.43 2.96
N LEU A 35 1.26 5.43 2.34
CA LEU A 35 -0.12 5.29 1.89
C LEU A 35 -0.15 4.59 0.52
N LEU A 36 -0.33 3.27 0.55
CA LEU A 36 -0.51 2.47 -0.65
C LEU A 36 -1.98 2.52 -1.07
N ASN A 37 -2.24 3.20 -2.19
CA ASN A 37 -3.53 3.16 -2.87
C ASN A 37 -3.63 1.85 -3.69
N GLU A 38 -4.76 1.16 -3.58
CA GLU A 38 -5.05 -0.08 -4.29
C GLU A 38 -4.91 0.07 -5.82
N GLU A 39 -5.38 1.17 -6.39
CA GLU A 39 -5.29 1.44 -7.83
C GLU A 39 -3.85 1.70 -8.28
N MET A 40 -3.04 2.34 -7.42
CA MET A 40 -1.60 2.47 -7.67
C MET A 40 -0.90 1.11 -7.66
N PHE A 41 -1.27 0.23 -6.72
CA PHE A 41 -0.73 -1.13 -6.66
C PHE A 41 -1.06 -1.91 -7.94
N LYS A 42 -2.31 -1.86 -8.40
CA LYS A 42 -2.74 -2.51 -9.66
C LYS A 42 -1.94 -2.00 -10.86
N MET A 43 -1.74 -0.69 -10.96
CA MET A 43 -0.93 -0.08 -12.02
C MET A 43 0.50 -0.65 -12.04
N PHE A 44 1.18 -0.67 -10.89
CA PHE A 44 2.55 -1.20 -10.79
C PHE A 44 2.61 -2.70 -11.08
N LEU A 45 1.64 -3.46 -10.57
CA LEU A 45 1.55 -4.89 -10.82
C LEU A 45 1.39 -5.19 -12.31
N GLY A 46 0.47 -4.50 -12.99
CA GLY A 46 0.25 -4.68 -14.42
C GLY A 46 1.45 -4.26 -15.26
N ALA A 47 2.09 -3.14 -14.93
CA ALA A 47 3.29 -2.69 -15.64
C ALA A 47 4.42 -3.71 -15.51
N PHE A 48 4.58 -4.28 -14.31
CA PHE A 48 5.56 -5.34 -14.06
C PHE A 48 5.24 -6.62 -14.83
N PHE A 49 3.99 -7.12 -14.78
CA PHE A 49 3.62 -8.35 -15.47
C PHE A 49 3.61 -8.23 -16.99
N ILE A 50 3.14 -7.12 -17.54
CA ILE A 50 3.22 -6.86 -18.98
C ILE A 50 4.68 -6.84 -19.41
N ASN A 51 5.54 -6.12 -18.70
CA ASN A 51 6.97 -6.08 -19.02
C ASN A 51 7.65 -7.46 -18.92
N LEU A 52 7.24 -8.28 -17.96
CA LEU A 52 7.85 -9.59 -17.72
C LEU A 52 7.39 -10.66 -18.72
N PHE A 53 6.11 -10.69 -19.08
CA PHE A 53 5.52 -11.79 -19.85
C PHE A 53 5.30 -11.47 -21.33
N ASP A 54 4.90 -10.25 -21.67
CA ASP A 54 4.72 -9.82 -23.07
C ASP A 54 4.75 -8.28 -23.17
N PRO A 55 5.94 -7.68 -23.41
CA PRO A 55 6.09 -6.24 -23.57
C PRO A 55 5.32 -5.64 -24.74
N GLN A 56 4.76 -6.45 -25.65
CA GLN A 56 3.96 -5.97 -26.77
C GLN A 56 2.50 -5.72 -26.40
N ILE A 57 2.03 -6.23 -25.24
CA ILE A 57 0.71 -5.92 -24.71
C ILE A 57 0.63 -4.41 -24.42
N LEU A 58 -0.38 -3.76 -24.99
CA LEU A 58 -0.68 -2.36 -24.70
C LEU A 58 -1.15 -2.21 -23.24
N PHE A 59 -0.44 -1.40 -22.48
CA PHE A 59 -0.82 -1.08 -21.10
C PHE A 59 -2.18 -0.36 -21.07
N ASN A 60 -3.16 -0.96 -20.39
CA ASN A 60 -4.51 -0.44 -20.22
C ASN A 60 -5.07 -0.85 -18.84
N ASP A 61 -6.17 -0.25 -18.41
CA ASP A 61 -6.82 -0.50 -17.12
C ASP A 61 -7.78 -1.69 -17.11
N GLY A 62 -8.01 -2.35 -18.25
CA GLY A 62 -8.96 -3.47 -18.37
C GLY A 62 -8.63 -4.69 -17.51
N PHE A 63 -7.40 -4.82 -17.01
CA PHE A 63 -7.02 -5.87 -16.07
C PHE A 63 -7.35 -5.53 -14.60
N TYR A 64 -7.70 -4.28 -14.28
CA TYR A 64 -7.87 -3.83 -12.89
C TYR A 64 -9.01 -4.56 -12.18
N ASP A 65 -10.08 -4.91 -12.91
CA ASP A 65 -11.22 -5.65 -12.38
C ASP A 65 -10.89 -7.12 -12.05
N LEU A 66 -9.79 -7.64 -12.61
CA LEU A 66 -9.27 -8.98 -12.35
C LEU A 66 -8.34 -9.03 -11.14
N VAL A 67 -8.03 -7.88 -10.52
CA VAL A 67 -7.13 -7.78 -9.36
C VAL A 67 -7.90 -7.22 -8.18
N ASP A 68 -8.04 -8.00 -7.11
CA ASP A 68 -8.57 -7.55 -5.83
C ASP A 68 -7.40 -7.28 -4.87
N VAL A 69 -7.36 -6.10 -4.26
CA VAL A 69 -6.28 -5.66 -3.38
C VAL A 69 -6.89 -5.29 -2.03
N ARG A 70 -6.48 -5.99 -0.98
CA ARG A 70 -7.02 -5.82 0.38
C ARG A 70 -5.92 -5.32 1.28
N ILE A 71 -6.04 -4.07 1.73
CA ILE A 71 -5.06 -3.42 2.61
C ILE A 71 -5.75 -3.07 3.95
N PRO A 72 -5.26 -3.61 5.09
CA PRO A 72 -5.84 -3.32 6.40
C PRO A 72 -5.74 -1.82 6.72
N ARG A 73 -6.88 -1.18 7.04
CA ARG A 73 -6.90 0.22 7.50
C ARG A 73 -6.14 0.35 8.82
N GLY A 74 -5.35 1.41 8.96
CA GLY A 74 -4.52 1.64 10.13
C GLY A 74 -3.25 0.79 10.17
N SER A 75 -2.89 0.11 9.07
CA SER A 75 -1.57 -0.48 8.89
C SER A 75 -0.56 0.57 8.42
N ILE A 76 0.73 0.23 8.45
CA ILE A 76 1.78 1.05 7.83
C ILE A 76 1.55 1.31 6.33
N LEU A 77 0.72 0.49 5.64
CA LEU A 77 0.38 0.63 4.23
C LEU A 77 -0.93 1.42 3.98
N LYS A 78 -1.75 1.65 5.01
CA LYS A 78 -2.99 2.41 4.90
C LYS A 78 -3.25 3.22 6.19
N PRO A 79 -2.37 4.18 6.49
CA PRO A 79 -2.43 4.94 7.73
C PRO A 79 -3.71 5.80 7.82
N ILE A 80 -4.11 6.10 9.07
CA ILE A 80 -5.22 6.98 9.44
C ILE A 80 -4.64 8.23 10.12
N ARG A 81 -5.15 9.42 9.77
CA ARG A 81 -4.76 10.68 10.41
C ARG A 81 -4.98 10.62 11.94
N PRO A 82 -4.10 11.21 12.77
CA PRO A 82 -2.99 12.10 12.42
C PRO A 82 -1.68 11.37 12.07
N GLY A 83 -1.71 10.07 11.76
CA GLY A 83 -0.55 9.32 11.24
C GLY A 83 0.03 9.97 10.01
N GLY A 84 1.18 10.63 10.17
CA GLY A 84 1.88 11.30 9.08
C GLY A 84 2.16 10.33 7.94
N VAL A 85 1.65 10.67 6.77
CA VAL A 85 2.18 10.17 5.49
C VAL A 85 3.42 11.01 5.20
N GLU A 86 4.58 10.35 5.21
CA GLU A 86 5.94 10.89 4.93
C GLU A 86 6.24 12.35 5.35
N PHE A 87 7.18 12.47 6.30
CA PHE A 87 7.64 13.69 7.01
C PHE A 87 6.75 14.17 8.19
N ALA A 88 6.81 13.45 9.30
CA ALA A 88 6.66 14.06 10.62
C ALA A 88 8.00 13.94 11.36
N ASP A 89 8.85 14.97 11.25
CA ASP A 89 9.98 15.17 12.15
C ASP A 89 9.44 15.56 13.54
N PRO A 90 9.65 14.75 14.59
CA PRO A 90 9.18 15.07 15.94
C PRO A 90 9.95 16.20 16.61
N SER A 91 11.07 16.67 16.06
CA SER A 91 11.86 17.75 16.66
C SER A 91 11.28 19.17 16.46
N VAL A 92 10.21 19.30 15.66
CA VAL A 92 9.56 20.59 15.34
C VAL A 92 8.11 20.70 15.85
N GLY A 93 7.52 19.64 16.40
CA GLY A 93 6.08 19.60 16.75
C GLY A 93 5.74 19.85 18.23
N GLY A 94 6.66 20.43 19.00
CA GLY A 94 6.56 20.57 20.46
C GLY A 94 5.97 21.89 20.97
N GLU A 95 5.38 22.73 20.12
CA GLU A 95 4.62 23.92 20.54
C GLU A 95 3.47 24.12 19.56
N PHE A 96 2.37 24.74 20.01
CA PHE A 96 1.18 25.10 19.24
C PHE A 96 0.12 24.02 19.04
N LEU A 97 -0.50 23.56 20.13
CA LEU A 97 -1.96 23.39 20.20
C LEU A 97 -2.49 23.76 21.60
N THR A 98 -2.15 24.96 22.08
CA THR A 98 -2.94 25.69 23.10
C THR A 98 -2.88 27.19 22.81
N SER A 99 -3.77 27.67 21.93
CA SER A 99 -4.32 29.04 21.89
C SER A 99 -5.24 29.17 20.69
#